data_AF-A0AAU7M008-F1
#
_entry.id   AF-A0AAU7M008-F1
#
_cell.length_a   1.000
_cell.length_b   1.000
_cell.length_c   1.000
_cell.angle_alpha   90.00
_cell.angle_beta   90.00
_cell.angle_gamma   90.00
#
_symmetry.space_group_name_H-M   'P 1'
#
loop_
_entity.id
_entity.type
_entity.pdbx_description
1 polymer ?
#
loop_
_entity_poly.entity_id
_entity_poly.type
_entity_poly.pdbx_seq_one_letter_code
_entity_poly.pdbx_strand_id
1 'polypeptide(L)'
;MGWAEQEFETLDLGDARLDRRAVLLADRLGQKPGASIPGACENWSETTAAYRFLRNQDVNWDDVMSAHWDASQKRMAEHKVVLCLQDTTELDYNGQEMEGLCAPVQSCAMYKELMLRSRPLIGFTDEKS
;
A
#
# COMPACT_ATOMS: atom_id res chain seq x y z
N MET A 1 5.89 -8.62 18.72
CA MET A 1 6.00 -7.93 17.43
C MET A 1 4.64 -7.37 17.08
N GLY A 2 4.58 -6.10 16.67
CA GLY A 2 3.35 -5.46 16.18
C GLY A 2 2.90 -6.05 14.84
N TRP A 3 1.67 -5.73 14.41
CA TRP A 3 1.14 -6.22 13.13
C TRP A 3 2.02 -5.78 11.94
N ALA A 4 2.47 -4.52 11.93
CA ALA A 4 3.29 -3.97 10.86
C ALA A 4 4.68 -4.62 10.78
N GLU A 5 5.27 -4.96 11.93
CA GLU A 5 6.56 -5.68 11.96
C GLU A 5 6.44 -7.08 11.36
N GLN A 6 5.30 -7.76 11.57
CA GLN A 6 5.03 -9.06 10.98
C GLN A 6 4.74 -8.95 9.48
N GLU A 7 3.97 -7.92 9.09
CA GLU A 7 3.58 -7.70 7.69
C GLU A 7 4.77 -7.38 6.79
N PHE A 8 5.74 -6.64 7.31
CA PHE A 8 6.92 -6.18 6.58
C PHE A 8 8.20 -6.89 7.04
N GLU A 9 8.09 -8.12 7.55
CA GLU A 9 9.23 -8.91 8.04
C GLU A 9 10.31 -9.12 6.95
N THR A 10 9.89 -9.27 5.69
CA THR A 10 10.78 -9.50 4.55
C THR A 10 11.15 -8.22 3.79
N LEU A 11 10.80 -7.05 4.31
CA LEU A 11 11.08 -5.77 3.66
C LEU A 11 12.58 -5.48 3.62
N ASP A 12 13.08 -5.19 2.42
CA ASP A 12 14.45 -4.73 2.18
C ASP A 12 14.43 -3.60 1.15
N LEU A 13 14.53 -2.35 1.61
CA LEU A 13 14.65 -1.16 0.78
C LEU A 13 16.12 -0.76 0.53
N GLY A 14 17.08 -1.64 0.85
CA GLY A 14 18.52 -1.36 0.73
C GLY A 14 19.10 -0.45 1.81
N ASP A 15 18.27 0.11 2.70
CA ASP A 15 18.69 0.88 3.88
C ASP A 15 17.79 0.55 5.09
N ALA A 16 18.37 -0.06 6.12
CA ALA A 16 17.68 -0.43 7.36
C ALA A 16 16.99 0.74 8.10
N ARG A 17 17.34 2.00 7.77
CA ARG A 17 16.62 3.19 8.28
C ARG A 17 15.31 3.41 7.53
N LEU A 18 15.26 3.12 6.23
CA LEU A 18 14.06 3.16 5.41
C LEU A 18 13.11 2.04 5.83
N ASP A 19 13.60 0.82 6.04
CA ASP A 19 12.76 -0.32 6.48
C ASP A 19 12.07 -0.01 7.81
N ARG A 20 12.84 0.41 8.82
CA ARG A 20 12.30 0.81 10.13
C ARG A 20 11.28 1.94 10.02
N ARG A 21 11.47 2.86 9.07
CA ARG A 21 10.53 3.96 8.85
C ARG A 21 9.26 3.48 8.16
N ALA A 22 9.35 2.58 7.20
CA ALA A 22 8.19 1.99 6.54
C ALA A 22 7.29 1.28 7.56
N VAL A 23 7.89 0.44 8.43
CA VAL A 23 7.17 -0.25 9.50
C VAL A 23 6.52 0.72 10.49
N LEU A 24 7.25 1.75 10.92
CA LEU A 24 6.69 2.78 11.80
C LEU A 24 5.51 3.50 11.15
N LEU A 25 5.65 3.93 9.89
CA LEU A 25 4.58 4.63 9.18
C LEU A 25 3.35 3.75 8.98
N ALA A 26 3.54 2.47 8.64
CA ALA A 26 2.44 1.52 8.54
C ALA A 26 1.67 1.44 9.86
N ASP A 27 2.36 1.30 11.00
CA ASP A 27 1.72 1.25 12.31
C ASP A 27 0.98 2.56 12.64
N ARG A 28 1.59 3.73 12.40
CA ARG A 28 0.95 5.04 12.64
C ARG A 28 -0.32 5.25 11.81
N LEU A 29 -0.25 4.95 10.52
CA LEU A 29 -1.38 5.11 9.61
C LEU A 29 -2.46 4.05 9.88
N GLY A 30 -2.07 2.83 10.25
CA GLY A 30 -3.00 1.76 10.65
C GLY A 30 -3.75 2.07 11.94
N GLN A 31 -3.13 2.75 12.90
CA GLN A 31 -3.79 3.19 14.14
C GLN A 31 -4.79 4.33 13.90
N LYS A 32 -4.62 5.12 12.84
CA LYS A 32 -5.42 6.31 12.53
C LYS A 32 -5.75 6.40 11.02
N PRO A 33 -6.50 5.44 10.45
CA PRO A 33 -6.66 5.29 9.00
C PRO A 33 -7.36 6.47 8.30
N GLY A 34 -8.17 7.23 9.02
CA GLY A 34 -8.84 8.43 8.49
C GLY A 34 -8.10 9.74 8.75
N ALA A 35 -6.97 9.71 9.46
CA ALA A 35 -6.20 10.91 9.76
C ALA A 35 -5.30 11.31 8.59
N SER A 36 -5.04 12.60 8.45
CA SER A 36 -3.96 13.08 7.59
C SER A 36 -2.60 12.60 8.11
N ILE A 37 -1.57 12.58 7.26
CA ILE A 37 -0.20 12.20 7.67
C ILE A 37 0.26 12.98 8.92
N PRO A 38 0.10 14.32 9.01
CA PRO A 38 0.43 15.06 10.23
C PRO A 38 -0.42 14.69 11.44
N GLY A 39 -1.69 14.31 11.25
CA GLY A 39 -2.57 13.87 12.34
C GLY A 39 -2.27 12.44 12.83
N ALA A 40 -1.69 11.62 11.96
CA ALA A 40 -1.23 10.28 12.30
C ALA A 40 0.07 10.30 13.12
N CYS A 41 1.03 11.14 12.70
CA CYS A 41 2.33 11.32 13.35
C CYS A 41 2.22 11.99 14.73
N GLU A 42 3.21 11.77 15.60
CA GLU A 42 3.23 12.31 16.96
C GLU A 42 3.78 13.74 17.01
N ASN A 43 4.74 14.06 16.14
CA ASN A 43 5.45 15.34 16.18
C ASN A 43 5.90 15.81 14.79
N TRP A 44 6.35 17.07 14.72
CA TRP A 44 6.78 17.69 13.45
C TRP A 44 7.97 16.98 12.79
N SER A 45 8.92 16.46 13.59
CA SER A 45 10.06 15.73 13.05
C SER A 45 9.64 14.41 12.40
N GLU A 46 8.68 13.70 12.98
CA GLU A 46 8.12 12.47 12.43
C GLU A 46 7.31 12.77 11.16
N THR A 47 6.45 13.80 11.18
CA THR A 47 5.73 14.27 9.99
C THR A 47 6.68 14.61 8.83
N THR A 48 7.76 15.34 9.12
CA THR A 48 8.77 15.67 8.11
C THR A 48 9.46 14.41 7.58
N ALA A 49 9.77 13.46 8.45
CA ALA A 49 10.37 12.18 8.08
C ALA A 49 9.42 11.33 7.23
N ALA A 50 8.11 11.37 7.51
CA ALA A 50 7.07 10.69 6.75
C ALA A 50 7.01 11.22 5.31
N TYR A 51 6.91 12.55 5.13
CA TYR A 51 6.91 13.15 3.79
C TYR A 51 8.22 12.90 3.03
N ARG A 52 9.36 12.94 3.72
CA ARG A 52 10.65 12.59 3.10
C ARG A 52 10.70 11.13 2.63
N PHE A 53 10.11 10.22 3.39
CA PHE A 53 10.01 8.81 3.03
C PHE A 53 9.11 8.62 1.80
N LEU A 54 7.90 9.19 1.82
CA LEU A 54 6.92 9.06 0.72
C LEU A 54 7.39 9.71 -0.59
N ARG A 55 8.31 10.67 -0.53
CA ARG A 55 8.93 11.32 -1.69
C ARG A 55 10.32 10.76 -2.02
N ASN A 56 10.78 9.72 -1.32
CA ASN A 56 12.12 9.18 -1.56
C ASN A 56 12.14 8.41 -2.87
N GLN A 57 13.02 8.81 -3.80
CA GLN A 57 13.18 8.13 -5.09
C GLN A 57 13.87 6.77 -4.97
N ASP A 58 14.60 6.55 -3.87
CA ASP A 58 15.24 5.26 -3.57
C ASP A 58 14.24 4.24 -2.98
N VAL A 59 13.00 4.66 -2.68
CA VAL A 59 11.94 3.77 -2.18
C VAL A 59 10.96 3.50 -3.32
N ASN A 60 10.89 2.25 -3.77
CA ASN A 60 9.91 1.83 -4.75
C ASN A 60 8.68 1.19 -4.06
N TRP A 61 7.51 1.39 -4.64
CA TRP A 61 6.25 0.93 -4.03
C TRP A 61 6.08 -0.59 -4.14
N ASP A 62 6.63 -1.19 -5.19
CA ASP A 62 6.59 -2.63 -5.44
C ASP A 62 7.45 -3.40 -4.43
N ASP A 63 8.57 -2.86 -3.96
CA ASP A 63 9.37 -3.43 -2.87
C ASP A 63 8.56 -3.49 -1.56
N VAL A 64 7.84 -2.41 -1.24
CA VAL A 64 6.94 -2.36 -0.08
C VAL A 64 5.79 -3.38 -0.24
N MET A 65 5.19 -3.46 -1.42
CA MET A 65 4.10 -4.41 -1.70
C MET A 65 4.59 -5.86 -1.72
N SER A 66 5.83 -6.12 -2.10
CA SER A 66 6.39 -7.47 -2.16
C SER A 66 6.47 -8.09 -0.78
N ALA A 67 6.90 -7.33 0.23
CA ALA A 67 6.88 -7.80 1.62
C ALA A 67 5.44 -8.13 2.11
N HIS A 68 4.48 -7.27 1.78
CA HIS A 68 3.06 -7.53 2.07
C HIS A 68 2.51 -8.78 1.35
N TRP A 69 2.92 -9.00 0.09
CA TRP A 69 2.55 -10.20 -0.65
C TRP A 69 3.17 -11.46 -0.07
N ASP A 70 4.42 -11.41 0.39
CA ASP A 70 5.07 -12.53 1.08
C ASP A 70 4.32 -12.89 2.37
N ALA A 71 4.00 -11.89 3.19
CA ALA A 71 3.21 -12.08 4.41
C ALA A 71 1.82 -12.66 4.09
N SER A 72 1.18 -12.18 3.03
CA SER A 72 -0.11 -12.70 2.56
C SER A 72 -0.01 -14.14 2.08
N GLN A 73 1.02 -14.48 1.30
CA GLN A 73 1.26 -15.86 0.84
C GLN A 73 1.56 -16.81 2.00
N LYS A 74 2.34 -16.37 3.00
CA LYS A 74 2.59 -17.14 4.24
C LYS A 74 1.26 -17.49 4.93
N ARG A 75 0.39 -16.50 5.14
CA ARG A 75 -0.95 -16.72 5.71
C ARG A 75 -1.79 -17.65 4.85
N MET A 76 -1.81 -17.46 3.54
CA MET A 76 -2.58 -18.31 2.61
C MET A 76 -2.13 -19.78 2.66
N ALA A 77 -0.83 -20.04 2.83
CA ALA A 77 -0.28 -21.39 2.88
C ALA A 77 -0.76 -22.21 4.10
N GLU A 78 -1.27 -21.55 5.15
CA GLU A 78 -1.86 -22.21 6.32
C GLU A 78 -3.24 -22.82 6.02
N HIS A 79 -3.85 -22.49 4.88
CA HIS A 79 -5.19 -22.92 4.51
C HIS A 79 -5.21 -23.83 3.27
N LYS A 80 -6.05 -24.86 3.31
CA LYS A 80 -6.19 -25.83 2.21
C LYS A 80 -6.83 -25.23 0.96
N VAL A 81 -7.73 -24.27 1.14
CA VAL A 81 -8.46 -23.59 0.06
C VAL A 81 -8.45 -22.10 0.37
N VAL A 82 -8.10 -21.29 -0.63
CA VAL A 82 -8.16 -19.82 -0.57
C VAL A 82 -8.94 -19.32 -1.77
N LEU A 83 -9.91 -18.44 -1.51
CA LEU A 83 -10.66 -17.76 -2.57
C LEU A 83 -9.97 -16.45 -2.95
N CYS A 84 -9.56 -16.35 -4.20
CA CYS A 84 -8.86 -15.21 -4.75
C CYS A 84 -9.83 -14.31 -5.52
N LEU A 85 -10.52 -13.40 -4.83
CA LEU A 85 -11.44 -12.47 -5.47
C LEU A 85 -10.67 -11.34 -6.16
N GLN A 86 -11.04 -11.05 -7.40
CA GLN A 86 -10.47 -9.96 -8.19
C GLN A 86 -11.58 -8.99 -8.60
N ASP A 87 -11.33 -7.72 -8.36
CA ASP A 87 -12.14 -6.62 -8.87
C ASP A 87 -11.21 -5.50 -9.39
N THR A 88 -11.77 -4.52 -10.09
CA THR A 88 -11.05 -3.33 -10.53
C THR A 88 -11.65 -2.11 -9.85
N THR A 89 -10.83 -1.36 -9.13
CA THR A 89 -11.23 -0.09 -8.50
C THR A 89 -10.40 1.04 -9.08
N GLU A 90 -10.99 2.24 -9.09
CA GLU A 90 -10.35 3.46 -9.59
C GLU A 90 -10.16 4.44 -8.43
N LEU A 91 -9.08 5.22 -8.49
CA LEU A 91 -8.81 6.30 -7.55
C LEU A 91 -9.01 7.63 -8.26
N ASP A 92 -10.01 8.40 -7.85
CA ASP A 92 -10.30 9.73 -8.37
C ASP A 92 -9.61 10.80 -7.51
N TYR A 93 -8.75 11.61 -8.15
CA TYR A 93 -8.01 12.70 -7.53
C TYR A 93 -8.61 14.08 -7.83
N ASN A 94 -9.91 14.15 -8.15
CA ASN A 94 -10.64 15.39 -8.45
C ASN A 94 -10.02 16.21 -9.60
N GLY A 95 -9.54 15.53 -10.65
CA GLY A 95 -8.97 16.18 -11.84
C GLY A 95 -7.57 16.75 -11.67
N GLN A 96 -6.83 16.39 -10.61
CA GLN A 96 -5.42 16.74 -10.50
C GLN A 96 -4.57 15.94 -11.50
N GLU A 97 -3.89 16.63 -12.41
CA GLU A 97 -2.92 16.01 -13.31
C GLU A 97 -1.67 15.57 -12.52
N MET A 98 -1.34 14.28 -12.57
CA MET A 98 -0.13 13.73 -11.98
C MET A 98 0.55 12.81 -13.01
N GLU A 99 1.84 13.06 -13.24
CA GLU A 99 2.64 12.29 -14.17
C GLU A 99 2.80 10.85 -13.65
N GLY A 100 2.53 9.85 -14.50
CA GLY A 100 2.60 8.43 -14.14
C GLY A 100 1.30 7.80 -13.61
N LEU A 101 0.22 8.58 -13.44
CA LEU A 101 -1.11 8.03 -13.26
C LEU A 101 -1.72 7.65 -14.62
N CYS A 102 -2.49 6.58 -14.57
CA CYS A 102 -3.37 6.17 -15.63
C CYS A 102 -4.61 7.07 -15.66
N ALA A 103 -4.98 7.54 -16.85
CA ALA A 103 -5.96 8.58 -17.05
C ALA A 103 -7.44 8.11 -17.00
N PRO A 104 -8.40 9.04 -16.77
CA PRO A 104 -9.82 8.74 -16.47
C PRO A 104 -10.65 7.94 -17.50
N VAL A 105 -11.84 7.51 -17.06
CA VAL A 105 -12.85 6.86 -17.90
C VAL A 105 -14.13 7.66 -17.82
N GLN A 106 -14.41 8.52 -18.82
CA GLN A 106 -15.80 8.94 -19.05
C GLN A 106 -16.19 8.84 -20.52
N SER A 107 -17.29 8.13 -20.72
CA SER A 107 -18.03 8.10 -21.97
C SER A 107 -18.42 9.53 -22.37
N CYS A 108 -17.75 10.05 -23.40
CA CYS A 108 -18.35 10.43 -24.69
C CYS A 108 -17.53 11.58 -25.33
N ALA A 109 -16.27 11.33 -25.67
CA ALA A 109 -15.56 11.93 -26.82
C ALA A 109 -14.08 11.53 -26.77
N MET A 110 -13.76 10.41 -27.44
CA MET A 110 -12.52 10.13 -28.14
C MET A 110 -11.27 10.94 -27.74
N TYR A 111 -10.73 10.71 -26.53
CA TYR A 111 -9.37 11.16 -26.16
C TYR A 111 -8.71 10.13 -25.22
N LYS A 112 -7.38 10.06 -25.30
CA LYS A 112 -6.49 8.98 -24.84
C LYS A 112 -6.39 8.87 -23.32
N GLU A 113 -6.87 7.79 -22.70
CA GLU A 113 -6.67 7.54 -21.27
C GLU A 113 -6.38 6.05 -20.94
N LEU A 114 -5.54 5.76 -19.93
CA LEU A 114 -4.95 4.45 -19.58
C LEU A 114 -5.43 4.04 -18.17
N MET A 115 -5.59 2.75 -17.83
CA MET A 115 -6.10 2.26 -16.53
C MET A 115 -5.02 1.86 -15.51
N LEU A 116 -5.10 2.33 -14.25
CA LEU A 116 -4.22 1.85 -13.17
C LEU A 116 -4.84 0.56 -12.66
N ARG A 117 -4.47 -0.57 -13.28
CA ARG A 117 -4.91 -1.90 -12.85
C ARG A 117 -4.21 -2.28 -11.55
N SER A 118 -4.56 -1.66 -10.42
CA SER A 118 -4.50 -2.40 -9.17
C SER A 118 -5.65 -3.41 -9.25
N ARG A 119 -5.31 -4.68 -9.43
CA ARG A 119 -6.27 -5.78 -9.26
C ARG A 119 -6.03 -6.32 -7.86
N PRO A 120 -6.56 -5.69 -6.81
CA PRO A 120 -6.39 -6.20 -5.46
C PRO A 120 -6.91 -7.63 -5.45
N LEU A 121 -6.03 -8.57 -5.12
CA LEU A 121 -6.40 -9.94 -4.83
C LEU A 121 -6.77 -9.97 -3.36
N ILE A 122 -8.04 -10.13 -3.04
CA ILE A 122 -8.46 -10.31 -1.66
C ILE A 122 -8.64 -11.80 -1.42
N GLY A 123 -7.79 -12.35 -0.55
CA GLY A 123 -7.84 -13.74 -0.12
C GLY A 123 -8.86 -13.92 1.00
N PHE A 124 -9.87 -14.74 0.78
CA PHE A 124 -10.76 -15.22 1.84
C PHE A 124 -10.46 -16.68 2.15
N THR A 125 -10.49 -17.02 3.43
CA THR A 125 -10.35 -18.37 3.94
C THR A 125 -11.64 -18.74 4.66
N ASP A 126 -12.07 -20.00 4.55
CA ASP A 126 -13.30 -20.45 5.18
C ASP A 126 -13.16 -20.44 6.71
N GLU A 127 -14.15 -19.87 7.42
CA GLU A 127 -14.21 -19.95 8.88
C GLU A 127 -14.70 -21.35 9.26
N LYS A 128 -13.76 -22.28 9.46
CA LYS A 128 -13.96 -23.61 10.08
C LYS A 128 -15.16 -24.41 9.54
N SER A 129 -14.91 -25.36 8.65
CA SER A 129 -15.73 -26.59 8.58
C SER A 129 -15.21 -27.67 9.53
#